data_AF-A0A7J4LDI0-F1
#
_entry.id   AF-A0A7J4LDI0-F1
#
_cell.length_a   1.000
_cell.length_b   1.000
_cell.length_c   1.000
_cell.angle_alpha   90.00
_cell.angle_beta   90.00
_cell.angle_gamma   90.00
#
_symmetry.space_group_name_H-M   'P 1'
#
loop_
_entity.id
_entity.type
_entity.pdbx_description
1 polymer ?
#
loop_
_entity_poly.entity_id
_entity_poly.type
_entity_poly.pdbx_seq_one_letter_code
_entity_poly.pdbx_strand_id
1 'polypeptide(L)'
;MADQNLVNQVSRMRSQNMSNDEIAQRLLYQGFSNSDVFDAMNQADISQSYDSPAEQSFNPGMYSQPQMENQPVDANKISEIAESIIEDKWSELVDHVNRIIEWKSSMELKLAAMDEQIKNMKLGFDSLQKAIMGKISDSDSVMREVSTDIKALEQVFKKILPGFMENVNELSRITQNIKKK
;
A
#
# COMPACT_ATOMS: atom_id res chain seq x y z
N MET A 1 35.67 11.86 -37.18
CA MET A 1 35.74 12.55 -35.86
C MET A 1 34.79 11.92 -34.82
N ALA A 2 33.85 11.04 -35.19
CA ALA A 2 32.92 10.39 -34.25
C ALA A 2 33.59 9.25 -33.43
N ASP A 3 34.45 8.44 -34.05
CA ASP A 3 34.99 7.21 -33.43
C ASP A 3 35.88 7.47 -32.21
N GLN A 4 36.71 8.53 -32.26
CA GLN A 4 37.56 8.90 -31.11
C GLN A 4 36.73 9.35 -29.89
N ASN A 5 35.50 9.84 -30.08
CA ASN A 5 34.65 10.23 -28.96
C ASN A 5 34.09 8.98 -28.25
N LEU A 6 33.68 7.98 -29.03
CA LEU A 6 33.10 6.73 -28.51
C LEU A 6 34.11 5.94 -27.68
N VAL A 7 35.35 5.81 -28.16
CA VAL A 7 36.44 5.13 -27.44
C VAL A 7 36.69 5.79 -26.08
N ASN A 8 36.78 7.12 -26.06
CA ASN A 8 36.95 7.88 -24.82
C ASN A 8 35.76 7.72 -23.87
N GLN A 9 34.55 7.63 -24.41
CA GLN A 9 33.34 7.42 -23.63
C GLN A 9 33.30 6.01 -22.99
N VAL A 10 33.68 4.98 -23.74
CA VAL A 10 33.82 3.61 -23.23
C VAL A 10 34.88 3.56 -22.13
N SER A 11 36.07 4.14 -22.34
CA SER A 11 37.12 4.18 -21.33
C SER A 11 36.68 4.88 -20.03
N ARG A 12 35.90 5.97 -20.13
CA ARG A 12 35.31 6.65 -18.97
C ARG A 12 34.29 5.77 -18.25
N MET A 13 33.38 5.12 -18.96
CA MET A 13 32.39 4.25 -18.33
C MET A 13 33.02 3.02 -17.66
N ARG A 14 34.09 2.47 -18.26
CA ARG A 14 34.91 1.43 -17.62
C ARG A 14 35.57 1.91 -16.34
N SER A 15 36.10 3.14 -16.33
CA SER A 15 36.67 3.74 -15.11
C SER A 15 35.65 3.94 -13.98
N GLN A 16 34.35 3.98 -14.32
CA GLN A 16 33.23 3.98 -13.37
C GLN A 16 32.81 2.57 -12.93
N ASN A 17 33.60 1.55 -13.24
CA ASN A 17 33.36 0.14 -12.92
C ASN A 17 32.07 -0.44 -13.53
N MET A 18 31.63 0.12 -14.67
CA MET A 18 30.50 -0.41 -15.43
C MET A 18 30.92 -1.64 -16.24
N SER A 19 30.01 -2.62 -16.35
CA SER A 19 30.25 -3.79 -17.18
C SER A 19 30.17 -3.46 -18.67
N ASN A 20 30.87 -4.26 -19.49
CA ASN A 20 30.86 -4.12 -20.95
C ASN A 20 29.45 -4.20 -21.54
N ASP A 21 28.57 -5.03 -20.98
CA ASP A 21 27.18 -5.18 -21.43
C ASP A 21 26.33 -3.94 -21.12
N GLU A 22 26.51 -3.34 -19.94
CA GLU A 22 25.82 -2.10 -19.56
C GLU A 22 26.29 -0.90 -20.39
N ILE A 23 27.58 -0.87 -20.74
CA ILE A 23 28.16 0.15 -21.61
C ILE A 23 27.54 0.03 -23.01
N ALA A 24 27.49 -1.18 -23.56
CA ALA A 24 26.89 -1.43 -24.87
C ALA A 24 25.41 -1.00 -24.90
N GLN A 25 24.63 -1.37 -23.89
CA GLN A 25 23.21 -0.98 -23.80
C GLN A 25 23.02 0.54 -23.73
N ARG A 26 23.86 1.26 -22.96
CA ARG A 26 23.76 2.73 -22.88
C ARG A 26 24.14 3.42 -24.17
N LEU A 27 25.15 2.92 -24.89
CA LEU A 27 25.56 3.50 -26.15
C LEU A 27 24.54 3.23 -27.26
N LEU A 28 23.95 2.04 -27.29
CA LEU A 28 22.83 1.73 -28.19
C LEU A 28 21.62 2.64 -27.92
N TYR A 29 21.29 2.89 -26.65
CA TYR A 29 20.22 3.83 -26.28
C TYR A 29 20.52 5.29 -26.68
N GLN A 30 21.80 5.65 -26.74
CA GLN A 30 22.26 6.97 -27.23
C GLN A 30 22.24 7.07 -28.76
N GLY A 31 21.86 6.00 -29.46
CA GLY A 31 21.69 5.96 -30.91
C GLY A 31 22.94 5.55 -31.69
N PHE A 32 23.98 5.05 -31.01
CA PHE A 32 25.16 4.52 -31.69
C PHE A 32 24.89 3.14 -32.29
N SER A 33 25.54 2.83 -33.42
CA SER A 33 25.37 1.53 -34.06
C SER A 33 26.14 0.44 -33.32
N ASN A 34 25.69 -0.81 -33.46
CA ASN A 34 26.33 -1.95 -32.79
C ASN A 34 27.79 -2.16 -33.26
N SER A 35 28.08 -1.83 -34.54
CA SER A 35 29.45 -1.89 -35.08
C SER A 35 30.35 -0.86 -34.40
N ASP A 36 29.88 0.39 -34.32
CA ASP A 36 30.68 1.48 -33.74
C ASP A 36 30.99 1.20 -32.27
N VAL A 37 29.99 0.70 -31.52
CA VAL A 37 30.12 0.32 -30.10
C VAL A 37 31.15 -0.79 -29.93
N PHE A 38 31.08 -1.85 -30.73
CA PHE A 38 32.00 -2.96 -30.65
C PHE A 38 33.45 -2.55 -30.99
N ASP A 39 33.62 -1.78 -32.07
CA ASP A 39 34.91 -1.28 -32.50
C ASP A 39 35.55 -0.39 -31.44
N ALA A 40 34.77 0.51 -30.84
CA ALA A 40 35.26 1.38 -29.78
C ALA A 40 35.59 0.62 -28.49
N MET A 41 34.83 -0.42 -28.15
CA MET A 41 35.09 -1.25 -26.97
C MET A 41 36.37 -2.07 -27.10
N ASN A 42 36.62 -2.61 -28.29
CA ASN A 42 37.85 -3.33 -28.59
C ASN A 42 39.06 -2.38 -28.61
N GLN A 43 38.91 -1.20 -29.21
CA GLN A 43 39.97 -0.19 -29.25
C GLN A 43 40.29 0.39 -27.87
N ALA A 44 39.29 0.55 -26.99
CA ALA A 44 39.49 0.97 -25.61
C ALA A 44 40.25 -0.09 -24.79
N ASP A 45 40.01 -1.38 -25.05
CA ASP A 45 40.67 -2.50 -24.39
C ASP A 45 42.17 -2.58 -24.72
N ILE A 46 42.47 -2.42 -26.02
CA ILE A 46 43.83 -2.35 -26.54
C ILE A 46 44.56 -1.13 -25.96
N SER A 47 43.88 0.02 -25.81
CA SER A 47 44.50 1.23 -25.26
C SER A 47 44.80 1.12 -23.76
N GLN A 48 43.98 0.37 -23.01
CA GLN A 48 44.18 0.14 -21.57
C GLN A 48 45.35 -0.79 -21.25
N SER A 49 45.76 -1.61 -22.22
CA SER A 49 46.86 -2.57 -22.08
C SER A 49 48.26 -1.98 -22.33
N TYR A 50 48.36 -0.70 -22.71
CA TYR A 50 49.65 -0.02 -22.95
C TYR A 50 50.26 0.72 -21.74
N ASP A 51 49.66 0.65 -20.54
CA ASP A 51 50.18 1.34 -19.34
C ASP A 51 51.07 0.46 -18.43
N SER A 52 51.74 -0.54 -19.01
CA SER A 52 52.79 -1.32 -18.31
C SER A 52 54.11 -1.22 -19.08
N PRO A 53 55.11 -0.47 -18.58
CA PRO A 53 56.43 -0.43 -19.18
C PRO A 53 57.20 -1.70 -18.79
N ALA A 54 57.08 -2.73 -19.62
CA ALA A 54 58.03 -3.84 -19.63
C ALA A 54 58.60 -3.96 -21.04
N GLU A 55 59.84 -3.50 -21.18
CA GLU A 55 60.70 -3.73 -22.32
C GLU A 55 60.68 -5.22 -22.70
N GLN A 56 60.22 -5.54 -23.90
CA GLN A 56 60.50 -6.84 -24.53
C GLN A 56 60.57 -6.69 -26.04
N SER A 57 61.83 -6.53 -26.49
CA SER A 57 62.43 -7.08 -27.71
C SER A 57 61.48 -7.52 -28.83
N PHE A 58 61.49 -6.73 -29.90
CA PHE A 58 60.95 -7.05 -31.22
C PHE A 58 61.59 -8.31 -31.81
N ASN A 59 60.76 -9.31 -32.11
CA ASN A 59 61.09 -10.38 -33.05
C ASN A 59 60.11 -10.30 -34.24
N PRO A 60 60.55 -9.89 -35.44
CA PRO A 60 59.68 -9.80 -36.61
C PRO A 60 59.57 -11.17 -37.27
N GLY A 61 58.54 -11.93 -36.91
CA GLY A 61 58.30 -13.24 -37.53
C GLY A 61 56.94 -13.82 -37.17
N MET A 62 56.06 -13.86 -38.17
CA MET A 62 54.82 -14.64 -38.23
C MET A 62 53.79 -14.42 -37.12
N TYR A 63 52.93 -13.43 -37.34
CA TYR A 63 51.52 -13.58 -36.97
C TYR A 63 50.72 -13.76 -38.25
N SER A 64 50.38 -15.02 -38.53
CA SER A 64 49.23 -15.37 -39.34
C SER A 64 48.03 -14.69 -38.70
N GLN A 65 47.53 -13.62 -39.31
CA GLN A 65 46.19 -13.14 -39.02
C GLN A 65 45.24 -14.32 -39.21
N PRO A 66 44.45 -14.72 -38.20
CA PRO A 66 43.16 -15.29 -38.51
C PRO A 66 42.44 -14.17 -39.27
N GLN A 67 42.27 -14.32 -40.58
CA GLN A 67 41.22 -13.61 -41.28
C GLN A 67 39.94 -14.02 -40.54
N MET A 68 39.47 -13.15 -39.65
CA MET A 68 38.05 -13.11 -39.33
C MET A 68 37.39 -12.78 -40.65
N GLU A 69 36.94 -13.83 -41.30
CA GLU A 69 35.92 -13.77 -42.32
C GLU A 69 34.83 -12.87 -41.75
N ASN A 70 34.68 -11.72 -42.39
CA ASN A 70 33.66 -10.74 -42.11
C ASN A 70 32.33 -11.39 -42.51
N GLN A 71 31.90 -12.38 -41.72
CA GLN A 71 30.57 -12.93 -41.80
C GLN A 71 29.67 -11.75 -41.47
N PRO A 72 28.76 -11.34 -42.37
CA PRO A 72 27.71 -10.43 -41.99
C PRO A 72 27.05 -11.07 -40.77
N VAL A 73 27.05 -10.36 -39.63
CA VAL A 73 26.28 -10.79 -38.47
C VAL A 73 24.88 -11.03 -39.00
N ASP A 74 24.51 -12.30 -39.04
CA ASP A 74 23.33 -12.77 -39.75
C ASP A 74 22.14 -12.07 -39.10
N ALA A 75 21.59 -11.05 -39.76
CA ALA A 75 20.48 -10.26 -39.22
C ALA A 75 19.30 -11.18 -38.84
N ASN A 76 19.22 -12.35 -39.47
CA ASN A 76 18.31 -13.43 -39.16
C ASN A 76 18.47 -13.99 -37.74
N LYS A 77 19.70 -14.15 -37.22
CA LYS A 77 19.93 -14.62 -35.84
C LYS A 77 19.59 -13.56 -34.80
N ILE A 78 19.83 -12.29 -35.10
CA ILE A 78 19.39 -11.18 -34.25
C ILE A 78 17.86 -11.04 -34.31
N SER A 79 17.24 -11.25 -35.47
CA SER A 79 15.78 -11.27 -35.63
C SER A 79 15.15 -12.42 -34.85
N GLU A 80 15.72 -13.62 -34.90
CA GLU A 80 15.23 -14.79 -34.18
C GLU A 80 15.31 -14.59 -32.66
N ILE A 81 16.41 -14.03 -32.15
CA ILE A 81 16.54 -13.68 -30.73
C ILE A 81 15.56 -12.57 -30.34
N ALA A 82 15.38 -11.56 -31.20
CA ALA A 82 14.44 -10.47 -30.95
C ALA A 82 12.98 -10.95 -30.96
N GLU A 83 12.58 -11.81 -31.90
CA GLU A 83 11.24 -12.40 -31.98
C GLU A 83 10.96 -13.28 -30.76
N SER A 84 11.92 -14.10 -30.34
CA SER A 84 11.79 -14.91 -29.12
C SER A 84 11.62 -14.04 -27.87
N ILE A 85 12.39 -12.95 -27.75
CA ILE A 85 12.28 -12.04 -26.60
C ILE A 85 10.96 -11.26 -26.63
N ILE A 86 10.50 -10.84 -27.81
CA ILE A 86 9.25 -10.11 -27.97
C ILE A 86 8.06 -11.01 -27.61
N GLU A 87 8.02 -12.25 -28.09
CA GLU A 87 6.92 -13.18 -27.78
C GLU A 87 6.87 -13.52 -26.28
N ASP A 88 8.02 -13.80 -25.67
CA ASP A 88 8.09 -14.08 -24.23
C ASP A 88 7.59 -12.90 -23.39
N LYS A 89 8.02 -11.68 -23.74
CA LYS A 89 7.59 -10.45 -23.03
C LYS A 89 6.15 -10.05 -23.34
N TRP A 90 5.65 -10.35 -24.53
CA TRP A 90 4.26 -10.13 -24.89
C TRP A 90 3.33 -11.05 -24.10
N SER A 91 3.70 -12.33 -24.01
CA SER A 91 3.00 -13.33 -23.20
C SER A 91 2.95 -12.92 -21.71
N GLU A 92 4.10 -12.52 -21.15
CA GLU A 92 4.18 -12.01 -19.76
C GLU A 92 3.27 -10.79 -19.52
N LEU A 93 3.20 -9.88 -20.50
CA LEU A 93 2.33 -8.69 -20.43
C LEU A 93 0.85 -9.07 -20.48
N VAL A 94 0.46 -9.98 -21.38
CA VAL A 94 -0.92 -10.47 -21.49
C VAL A 94 -1.34 -11.13 -20.18
N ASP A 95 -0.46 -11.92 -19.55
CA ASP A 95 -0.72 -12.53 -18.26
C ASP A 95 -0.94 -11.49 -17.15
N HIS A 96 -0.13 -10.43 -17.12
CA HIS A 96 -0.33 -9.34 -16.17
C HIS A 96 -1.64 -8.59 -16.39
N VAL A 97 -2.04 -8.37 -17.65
CA VAL A 97 -3.32 -7.74 -17.99
C VAL A 97 -4.49 -8.63 -17.54
N ASN A 98 -4.42 -9.94 -17.77
CA ASN A 98 -5.45 -10.87 -17.34
C ASN A 98 -5.61 -10.85 -15.80
N ARG A 99 -4.50 -10.84 -15.05
CA ARG A 99 -4.53 -10.70 -13.58
C ARG A 99 -5.18 -9.38 -13.13
N ILE A 100 -4.93 -8.29 -13.83
CA ILE A 100 -5.56 -6.99 -13.53
C ILE A 100 -7.07 -7.05 -13.80
N ILE A 101 -7.50 -7.71 -14.88
CA ILE A 101 -8.93 -7.87 -15.21
C ILE A 101 -9.63 -8.69 -14.12
N GLU A 102 -9.03 -9.80 -13.69
CA GLU A 102 -9.55 -10.62 -12.60
C GLU A 102 -9.64 -9.84 -11.29
N TRP A 103 -8.60 -9.08 -10.96
CA TRP A 103 -8.59 -8.22 -9.79
C TRP A 103 -9.68 -7.13 -9.86
N LYS A 104 -9.84 -6.48 -11.02
CA LYS A 104 -10.90 -5.49 -11.26
C LYS A 104 -12.28 -6.09 -11.04
N SER A 105 -12.55 -7.26 -11.62
CA SER A 105 -13.81 -7.98 -11.44
C SER A 105 -14.07 -8.34 -9.97
N SER A 106 -13.06 -8.86 -9.27
CA SER A 106 -13.15 -9.15 -7.83
C SER A 106 -13.45 -7.91 -7.00
N MET A 107 -12.84 -6.76 -7.34
CA MET A 107 -13.05 -5.50 -6.63
C MET A 107 -14.44 -4.91 -6.90
N GLU A 108 -14.95 -5.01 -8.13
CA GLU A 108 -16.32 -4.60 -8.48
C GLU A 108 -17.35 -5.39 -7.67
N LEU A 109 -17.16 -6.71 -7.53
CA LEU A 109 -18.02 -7.55 -6.69
C LEU A 109 -17.96 -7.17 -5.21
N LYS A 110 -16.75 -6.93 -4.68
CA LYS A 110 -16.56 -6.49 -3.29
C LYS A 110 -17.19 -5.12 -3.03
N LEU A 111 -17.07 -4.19 -3.98
CA LEU A 111 -17.68 -2.86 -3.89
C LEU A 111 -19.21 -2.95 -3.86
N ALA A 112 -19.79 -3.80 -4.71
CA ALA A 112 -21.23 -4.04 -4.71
C ALA A 112 -21.72 -4.62 -3.37
N ALA A 113 -21.02 -5.63 -2.84
CA ALA A 113 -21.34 -6.21 -1.53
C ALA A 113 -21.18 -5.18 -0.39
N MET A 114 -20.17 -4.31 -0.47
CA MET A 114 -19.96 -3.26 0.53
C MET A 114 -21.06 -2.20 0.50
N ASP A 115 -21.52 -1.80 -0.69
CA ASP A 115 -22.66 -0.88 -0.85
C ASP A 115 -23.95 -1.45 -0.22
N GLU A 116 -24.21 -2.74 -0.43
CA GLU A 116 -25.34 -3.43 0.19
C GLU A 116 -25.22 -3.47 1.73
N GLN A 117 -24.03 -3.79 2.25
CA GLN A 117 -23.79 -3.80 3.70
C GLN A 117 -23.97 -2.41 4.31
N ILE A 118 -23.50 -1.35 3.66
CA ILE A 118 -23.68 0.04 4.12
C ILE A 118 -25.16 0.42 4.14
N LYS A 119 -25.94 0.04 3.12
CA LYS A 119 -27.38 0.25 3.09
C LYS A 119 -28.08 -0.45 4.25
N ASN A 120 -27.74 -1.72 4.50
CA ASN A 120 -28.29 -2.49 5.60
C ASN A 120 -27.89 -1.90 6.97
N MET A 121 -26.66 -1.42 7.12
CA MET A 121 -26.19 -0.74 8.33
C MET A 121 -26.98 0.55 8.58
N LYS A 122 -27.24 1.34 7.53
CA LYS A 122 -28.07 2.55 7.64
C LYS A 122 -29.50 2.21 8.09
N LEU A 123 -30.12 1.18 7.51
CA LEU A 123 -31.45 0.73 7.94
C LEU A 123 -31.46 0.24 9.39
N GLY A 124 -30.43 -0.49 9.81
CA GLY A 124 -30.25 -0.93 11.20
C GLY A 124 -30.10 0.25 12.16
N PHE A 125 -29.33 1.26 11.77
CA PHE A 125 -29.16 2.50 12.54
C PHE A 125 -30.49 3.27 12.68
N ASP A 126 -31.24 3.43 11.60
CA ASP A 126 -32.55 4.11 11.62
C ASP A 126 -33.54 3.37 12.54
N SER A 127 -33.53 2.04 12.53
CA SER A 127 -34.33 1.21 13.43
C SER A 127 -33.91 1.38 14.89
N LEU A 128 -32.60 1.36 15.16
CA LEU A 128 -32.05 1.58 16.49
C LEU A 128 -32.42 2.97 17.03
N GLN A 129 -32.31 4.01 16.21
CA GLN A 129 -32.68 5.38 16.58
C GLN A 129 -34.17 5.45 16.97
N LYS A 130 -35.06 4.81 16.19
CA LYS A 130 -36.49 4.75 16.52
C LYS A 130 -36.75 3.98 17.83
N ALA A 131 -36.10 2.84 18.03
CA ALA A 131 -36.24 2.06 19.25
C ALA A 131 -35.75 2.83 20.49
N ILE A 132 -34.64 3.55 20.38
CA ILE A 132 -34.11 4.41 21.45
C ILE A 132 -35.08 5.56 21.74
N MET A 133 -35.59 6.26 20.72
CA MET A 133 -36.58 7.33 20.91
C MET A 133 -37.85 6.82 21.60
N GLY A 134 -38.35 5.64 21.22
CA GLY A 134 -39.47 5.00 21.90
C GLY A 134 -39.17 4.72 23.38
N LYS A 135 -38.03 4.09 23.66
CA LYS A 135 -37.63 3.74 25.04
C LYS A 135 -37.39 4.97 25.92
N ILE A 136 -36.89 6.06 25.36
CA ILE A 136 -36.76 7.36 26.06
C ILE A 136 -38.13 7.97 26.34
N SER A 137 -39.05 7.93 25.36
CA SER A 137 -40.42 8.42 25.55
C SER A 137 -41.16 7.64 26.64
N ASP A 138 -41.03 6.32 26.64
CA ASP A 138 -41.61 5.45 27.68
C ASP A 138 -40.99 5.79 29.05
N SER A 139 -39.68 6.03 29.10
CA SER A 139 -38.98 6.41 30.33
C SER A 139 -39.42 7.79 30.85
N ASP A 140 -39.65 8.78 29.98
CA ASP A 140 -40.20 10.09 30.39
C ASP A 140 -41.61 9.93 30.97
N SER A 141 -42.45 9.10 30.35
CA SER A 141 -43.79 8.80 30.85
C SER A 141 -43.77 8.17 32.24
N VAL A 142 -42.96 7.13 32.42
CA VAL A 142 -42.79 6.46 33.73
C VAL A 142 -42.29 7.45 34.78
N MET A 143 -41.34 8.32 34.43
CA MET A 143 -40.81 9.32 35.37
C MET A 143 -41.86 10.36 35.79
N ARG A 144 -42.78 10.74 34.89
CA ARG A 144 -43.92 11.61 35.22
C ARG A 144 -44.94 10.92 36.12
N GLU A 145 -45.22 9.65 35.87
CA GLU A 145 -46.11 8.84 36.71
C GLU A 145 -45.54 8.69 38.12
N VAL A 146 -44.28 8.26 38.24
CA VAL A 146 -43.56 8.18 39.52
C VAL A 146 -43.54 9.53 40.24
N SER A 147 -43.35 10.64 39.52
CA SER A 147 -43.40 11.98 40.13
C SER A 147 -44.78 12.32 40.69
N THR A 148 -45.84 11.82 40.07
CA THR A 148 -47.23 12.01 40.53
C THR A 148 -47.48 11.17 41.77
N ASP A 149 -47.05 9.92 41.78
CA ASP A 149 -47.15 9.03 42.93
C ASP A 149 -46.35 9.55 44.13
N ILE A 150 -45.13 10.04 43.90
CA ILE A 150 -44.31 10.66 44.95
C ILE A 150 -45.03 11.88 45.55
N LYS A 151 -45.69 12.71 44.73
CA LYS A 151 -46.49 13.84 45.25
C LYS A 151 -47.70 13.37 46.06
N ALA A 152 -48.37 12.31 45.63
CA ALA A 152 -49.48 11.73 46.37
C ALA A 152 -49.01 11.19 47.73
N LEU A 153 -47.87 10.47 47.75
CA LEU A 153 -47.22 10.01 48.96
C LEU A 153 -46.79 11.16 49.88
N GLU A 154 -46.24 12.24 49.33
CA GLU A 154 -45.91 13.46 50.08
C GLU A 154 -47.16 14.03 50.76
N GLN A 155 -48.30 14.12 50.06
CA GLN A 155 -49.54 14.60 50.64
C GLN A 155 -50.09 13.67 51.72
N VAL A 156 -50.02 12.35 51.51
CA VAL A 156 -50.40 11.36 52.51
C VAL A 156 -49.52 11.51 53.75
N PHE A 157 -48.20 11.63 53.58
CA PHE A 157 -47.26 11.86 54.67
C PHE A 157 -47.59 13.14 55.44
N LYS A 158 -47.84 14.26 54.74
CA LYS A 158 -48.28 15.53 55.36
C LYS A 158 -49.56 15.38 56.18
N LYS A 159 -50.49 14.52 55.77
CA LYS A 159 -51.74 14.25 56.51
C LYS A 159 -51.55 13.36 57.73
N ILE A 160 -50.65 12.37 57.66
CA ILE A 160 -50.45 11.39 58.74
C ILE A 160 -49.47 11.92 59.81
N LEU A 161 -48.50 12.74 59.42
CA LEU A 161 -47.45 13.25 60.31
C LEU A 161 -47.99 13.98 61.57
N PRO A 162 -49.03 14.84 61.48
CA PRO A 162 -49.65 15.43 62.67
C PRO A 162 -50.25 14.40 63.63
N GLY A 163 -50.99 13.40 63.12
CA GLY A 163 -51.59 12.35 63.94
C GLY A 163 -50.54 11.48 64.63
N PHE A 164 -49.42 11.20 63.96
CA PHE A 164 -48.29 10.52 64.59
C PHE A 164 -47.67 11.35 65.72
N MET A 165 -47.45 12.65 65.51
CA MET A 165 -46.91 13.53 66.56
C MET A 165 -47.87 13.65 67.75
N GLU A 166 -49.17 13.72 67.50
CA GLU A 166 -50.19 13.76 68.54
C GLU A 166 -50.21 12.46 69.37
N ASN A 167 -50.25 11.30 68.70
CA ASN A 167 -50.19 10.00 69.35
C ASN A 167 -48.90 9.81 70.19
N VAL A 168 -47.74 10.23 69.67
CA VAL A 168 -46.46 10.17 70.41
C VAL A 168 -46.48 11.10 71.63
N ASN A 169 -47.05 12.30 71.49
CA ASN A 169 -47.20 13.24 72.61
C ASN A 169 -48.14 12.70 73.69
N GLU A 170 -49.26 12.08 73.31
CA GLU A 170 -50.17 11.41 74.26
C GLU A 170 -49.47 10.26 74.99
N LEU A 171 -48.76 9.38 74.27
CA LEU A 171 -48.00 8.30 74.88
C LEU A 171 -46.97 8.83 75.88
N SER A 172 -46.24 9.88 75.52
CA SER A 172 -45.27 10.55 76.39
C SER A 172 -45.92 11.08 77.67
N ARG A 173 -47.10 11.72 77.56
CA ARG A 173 -47.89 12.19 78.72
C ARG A 173 -48.35 11.03 79.60
N ILE A 174 -48.85 9.95 79.02
CA ILE A 174 -49.28 8.74 79.75
C ILE A 174 -48.09 8.15 80.51
N THR A 175 -46.93 7.98 79.86
CA THR A 175 -45.71 7.47 80.50
C THR A 175 -45.24 8.39 81.64
N GLN A 176 -45.28 9.71 81.47
CA GLN A 176 -44.93 10.65 82.54
C GLN A 176 -45.88 10.55 83.74
N ASN A 177 -47.19 10.40 83.50
CA ASN A 177 -48.18 10.26 84.56
C ASN A 177 -47.98 8.93 85.32
N ILE A 178 -47.63 7.85 84.62
CA ILE A 178 -47.28 6.56 85.24
C ILE A 178 -46.01 6.68 86.08
N LYS A 179 -44.99 7.42 85.61
CA LYS A 179 -43.71 7.60 86.33
C LYS A 179 -43.82 8.47 87.59
N LYS A 180 -44.91 9.23 87.76
CA LYS A 180 -45.17 10.10 88.93
C LYS A 180 -45.99 9.41 90.04
N LYS A 181 -46.57 8.25 89.76
CA LYS A 181 -47.18 7.37 90.77
C LYS A 181 -46.14 6.39 91.29
#